data_AF-A0A8G0P945-F1
#
_entry.id   AF-A0A8G0P945-F1
#
_cell.length_a   1.000
_cell.length_b   1.000
_cell.length_c   1.000
_cell.angle_alpha   90.00
_cell.angle_beta   90.00
_cell.angle_gamma   90.00
#
_symmetry.space_group_name_H-M   'P 1'
#
loop_
_entity.id
_entity.type
_entity.pdbx_description
1 polymer ?
#
loop_
_entity_poly.entity_id
_entity_poly.type
_entity_poly.pdbx_seq_one_letter_code
_entity_poly.pdbx_strand_id
1 'polypeptide(L)'
;MVLFHISTLVILSLVGASSGTLAGCKTDTLPTATIDSGVVIGVATSLSEGRLPINKFLGVPFAASPVRFQPPATPKPWTRPLDVSNYGPACIQQLAAQDGIPPAQVAAWSNTPPPPAGESEDCLNANVYAPVSPGKKPVMVWIYGGGFALGFNSDPRWDGSFMAANQDVVVVSINYRTNWISMVSSIAY
;
A
#
# COMPACT_ATOMS: atom_id res chain seq x y z
N MET A 1 20.30 88.17 -8.68
CA MET A 1 19.62 86.88 -8.42
C MET A 1 20.71 85.83 -8.33
N VAL A 2 20.80 85.17 -7.18
CA VAL A 2 21.91 84.32 -6.71
C VAL A 2 21.64 82.84 -7.06
N LEU A 3 22.70 82.03 -7.04
CA LEU A 3 22.83 80.57 -6.96
C LEU A 3 23.14 79.83 -8.28
N PHE A 4 23.97 78.77 -8.32
CA PHE A 4 25.22 78.30 -7.67
C PHE A 4 25.55 76.97 -8.40
N HIS A 5 26.84 76.60 -8.52
CA HIS A 5 27.34 75.34 -9.10
C HIS A 5 26.81 74.05 -8.40
N ILE A 6 26.89 72.88 -9.07
CA ILE A 6 27.44 71.59 -8.54
C ILE A 6 27.42 70.47 -9.61
N SER A 7 28.55 69.77 -9.73
CA SER A 7 28.79 68.51 -10.48
C SER A 7 28.32 67.27 -9.71
N THR A 8 27.89 66.18 -10.37
CA THR A 8 27.91 64.83 -9.75
C THR A 8 28.00 63.68 -10.78
N LEU A 9 28.89 62.72 -10.49
CA LEU A 9 29.08 61.40 -11.10
C LEU A 9 27.87 60.46 -10.93
N VAL A 10 27.68 59.49 -11.84
CA VAL A 10 26.99 58.21 -11.55
C VAL A 10 27.75 57.03 -12.18
N ILE A 11 27.70 55.91 -11.47
CA ILE A 11 28.64 54.79 -11.36
C ILE A 11 28.30 53.64 -12.32
N LEU A 12 29.35 52.97 -12.84
CA LEU A 12 29.29 51.73 -13.62
C LEU A 12 29.18 50.51 -12.68
N SER A 13 28.10 49.74 -12.75
CA SER A 13 27.93 48.49 -11.99
C SER A 13 28.15 47.25 -12.87
N LEU A 14 29.17 46.47 -12.52
CA LEU A 14 29.43 45.12 -13.02
C LEU A 14 28.46 44.11 -12.36
N VAL A 15 27.67 43.39 -13.16
CA VAL A 15 26.91 42.22 -12.70
C VAL A 15 27.72 40.97 -13.05
N GLY A 16 28.23 40.30 -12.01
CA GLY A 16 28.91 39.01 -12.13
C GLY A 16 27.90 37.88 -12.31
N ALA A 17 28.10 37.03 -13.33
CA ALA A 17 27.35 35.81 -13.54
C ALA A 17 27.95 34.68 -12.68
N SER A 18 27.25 34.26 -11.63
CA SER A 18 27.56 33.02 -10.94
C SER A 18 26.83 31.86 -11.62
N SER A 19 27.61 30.93 -12.19
CA SER A 19 27.10 29.67 -12.72
C SER A 19 26.76 28.75 -11.56
N GLY A 20 25.52 28.77 -11.10
CA GLY A 20 24.99 27.78 -10.18
C GLY A 20 24.70 26.48 -10.92
N THR A 21 25.45 25.42 -10.61
CA THR A 21 25.10 24.07 -11.00
C THR A 21 23.79 23.69 -10.29
N LEU A 22 22.69 23.64 -11.04
CA LEU A 22 21.44 23.04 -10.57
C LEU A 22 21.70 21.55 -10.37
N ALA A 23 21.92 21.16 -9.11
CA ALA A 23 21.82 19.77 -8.70
C ALA A 23 20.44 19.27 -9.12
N GLY A 24 20.40 18.31 -10.06
CA GLY A 24 19.16 17.69 -10.49
C GLY A 24 18.46 17.09 -9.28
N CYS A 25 17.31 17.66 -8.92
CA CYS A 25 16.38 17.03 -7.99
C CYS A 25 15.97 15.71 -8.64
N LYS A 26 16.48 14.58 -8.12
CA LYS A 26 15.87 13.28 -8.39
C LYS A 26 14.44 13.39 -7.88
N THR A 27 13.49 13.52 -8.79
CA THR A 27 12.09 13.29 -8.45
C THR A 27 12.01 11.85 -7.94
N ASP A 28 11.87 11.67 -6.63
CA ASP A 28 11.52 10.39 -6.03
C ASP A 28 10.20 9.95 -6.64
N THR A 29 10.31 9.19 -7.73
CA THR A 29 9.16 8.77 -8.51
C THR A 29 8.63 7.55 -7.79
N LEU A 30 7.41 7.67 -7.23
CA LEU A 30 6.79 6.57 -6.50
C LEU A 30 6.70 5.33 -7.42
N PRO A 31 6.93 4.11 -6.87
CA PRO A 31 6.89 2.90 -7.68
C PRO A 31 5.50 2.73 -8.27
N THR A 32 5.43 2.47 -9.57
CA THR A 32 4.18 2.37 -10.32
C THR A 32 4.13 1.02 -11.03
N ALA A 33 2.95 0.40 -11.08
CA ALA A 33 2.71 -0.84 -11.82
C ALA A 33 1.42 -0.72 -12.65
N THR A 34 1.40 -1.38 -13.81
CA THR A 34 0.20 -1.49 -14.66
C THR A 34 -0.37 -2.89 -14.53
N ILE A 35 -1.65 -2.98 -14.19
CA ILE A 35 -2.42 -4.24 -14.11
C ILE A 35 -3.66 -4.13 -15.00
N ASP A 36 -4.36 -5.24 -15.22
CA ASP A 36 -5.54 -5.30 -16.11
C ASP A 36 -6.63 -4.27 -15.75
N SER A 37 -6.73 -3.91 -14.47
CA SER A 37 -7.72 -2.96 -13.97
C SER A 37 -7.26 -1.49 -14.03
N GLY A 38 -5.99 -1.22 -14.32
CA GLY A 38 -5.44 0.12 -14.42
C GLY A 38 -4.05 0.26 -13.81
N VAL A 39 -3.62 1.51 -13.63
CA VAL A 39 -2.30 1.83 -13.05
C VAL A 39 -2.42 1.96 -11.53
N VAL A 40 -1.46 1.41 -10.79
CA VAL A 40 -1.35 1.53 -9.34
C VAL A 40 -0.04 2.21 -8.93
N ILE A 41 -0.08 3.05 -7.91
CA ILE A 41 1.07 3.78 -7.34
C ILE A 41 1.30 3.27 -5.93
N GLY A 42 2.45 2.67 -5.68
CA GLY A 42 2.85 2.16 -4.38
C GLY A 42 3.82 3.09 -3.64
N VAL A 43 4.52 2.53 -2.66
CA VAL A 43 5.54 3.22 -1.87
C VAL A 43 6.84 2.41 -1.84
N ALA A 44 7.97 3.09 -1.98
CA ALA A 44 9.28 2.49 -1.76
C ALA A 44 9.63 2.57 -0.27
N THR A 45 10.07 1.47 0.33
CA THR A 45 10.46 1.42 1.75
C THR A 45 11.88 0.88 1.87
N SER A 46 12.73 1.61 2.57
CA SER A 46 14.05 1.14 3.00
C SER A 46 13.91 0.26 4.23
N LEU A 47 14.58 -0.88 4.22
CA LEU A 47 14.63 -1.78 5.37
C LEU A 47 15.90 -1.53 6.18
N SER A 48 15.84 -1.85 7.48
CA SER A 48 17.02 -1.81 8.34
C SER A 48 18.06 -2.86 7.91
N GLU A 49 19.29 -2.66 8.39
CA GLU A 49 20.43 -3.59 8.23
C GLU A 49 20.96 -3.72 6.79
N GLY A 50 20.99 -2.61 6.04
CA GLY A 50 21.69 -2.55 4.75
C GLY A 50 21.04 -3.35 3.62
N ARG A 51 19.78 -3.76 3.80
CA ARG A 51 19.01 -4.46 2.77
C ARG A 51 18.61 -3.52 1.64
N LEU A 52 18.41 -4.10 0.46
CA LEU A 52 17.86 -3.36 -0.67
C LEU A 52 16.45 -2.83 -0.33
N PRO A 53 16.11 -1.63 -0.81
CA PRO A 53 14.74 -1.14 -0.69
C PRO A 53 13.78 -2.06 -1.41
N ILE A 54 12.52 -2.04 -0.96
CA ILE A 54 11.41 -2.78 -1.56
C ILE A 54 10.32 -1.82 -2.02
N ASN A 55 9.59 -2.22 -3.04
CA ASN A 55 8.36 -1.57 -3.46
C ASN A 55 7.18 -2.28 -2.82
N LYS A 56 6.31 -1.52 -2.17
CA LYS A 56 5.06 -1.99 -1.56
C LYS A 56 3.87 -1.45 -2.35
N PHE A 57 2.96 -2.34 -2.72
CA PHE A 57 1.65 -2.00 -3.26
C PHE A 57 0.62 -2.62 -2.32
N LEU A 58 0.07 -1.82 -1.43
CA LEU A 58 -0.76 -2.23 -0.31
C LEU A 58 -2.23 -1.91 -0.61
N GLY A 59 -3.13 -2.85 -0.34
CA GLY A 59 -4.56 -2.64 -0.56
C GLY A 59 -5.00 -2.63 -2.04
N VAL A 60 -4.26 -3.31 -2.94
CA VAL A 60 -4.62 -3.42 -4.36
C VAL A 60 -5.95 -4.20 -4.50
N PRO A 61 -7.02 -3.61 -5.04
CA PRO A 61 -8.29 -4.33 -5.22
C PRO A 61 -8.15 -5.38 -6.31
N PHE A 62 -8.49 -6.63 -6.00
CA PHE A 62 -8.44 -7.74 -6.96
C PHE A 62 -9.83 -8.26 -7.34
N ALA A 63 -10.88 -7.76 -6.70
CA ALA A 63 -12.28 -8.09 -6.98
C ALA A 63 -13.14 -6.82 -6.90
N ALA A 64 -14.32 -6.84 -7.51
CA ALA A 64 -15.32 -5.80 -7.29
C ALA A 64 -15.87 -5.87 -5.86
N SER A 65 -16.45 -4.75 -5.42
CA SER A 65 -17.17 -4.67 -4.15
C SER A 65 -18.16 -5.84 -4.05
N PRO A 66 -18.08 -6.66 -2.99
CA PRO A 66 -18.74 -7.95 -3.00
C PRO A 66 -20.26 -7.81 -2.82
N VAL A 67 -21.00 -8.52 -3.66
CA VAL A 67 -22.39 -8.83 -3.38
C VAL A 67 -22.42 -10.03 -2.44
N ARG A 68 -23.12 -9.91 -1.31
CA ARG A 68 -23.17 -10.96 -0.28
C ARG A 68 -23.56 -12.31 -0.89
N PHE A 69 -22.85 -13.36 -0.48
CA PHE A 69 -23.07 -14.75 -0.90
C PHE A 69 -22.88 -15.06 -2.39
N GLN A 70 -22.49 -14.07 -3.20
CA GLN A 70 -22.12 -14.29 -4.59
C GLN A 70 -20.61 -14.51 -4.73
N PRO A 71 -20.15 -15.27 -5.73
CA PRO A 71 -18.74 -15.34 -6.09
C PRO A 71 -18.14 -13.93 -6.34
N PRO A 72 -16.85 -13.72 -6.08
CA PRO A 72 -16.21 -12.44 -6.37
C PRO A 72 -16.25 -12.16 -7.89
N ALA A 73 -16.64 -10.95 -8.25
CA ALA A 73 -16.62 -10.49 -9.63
C ALA A 73 -15.31 -9.74 -9.93
N THR A 74 -14.95 -9.64 -11.21
CA THR A 74 -13.80 -8.86 -11.68
C THR A 74 -13.91 -7.41 -11.22
N PRO A 75 -12.83 -6.79 -10.71
CA PRO A 75 -12.84 -5.39 -10.29
C PRO A 75 -13.14 -4.48 -11.49
N LYS A 76 -13.86 -3.39 -11.23
CA LYS A 76 -14.13 -2.38 -12.25
C LYS A 76 -12.81 -1.67 -12.60
N PRO A 77 -12.43 -1.59 -13.89
CA PRO A 77 -11.25 -0.84 -14.29
C PRO A 77 -11.35 0.64 -13.91
N TRP A 78 -10.21 1.25 -13.56
CA TRP A 78 -10.07 2.67 -13.27
C TRP A 78 -9.19 3.36 -14.30
N THR A 79 -9.51 4.62 -14.61
CA THR A 79 -8.80 5.42 -15.61
C THR A 79 -7.71 6.30 -15.02
N ARG A 80 -7.82 6.63 -13.72
CA ARG A 80 -6.82 7.41 -12.99
C ARG A 80 -5.96 6.49 -12.14
N PRO A 81 -4.63 6.68 -12.07
CA PRO A 81 -3.77 5.87 -11.22
C PRO A 81 -4.30 5.80 -9.78
N LEU A 82 -4.39 4.58 -9.25
CA LEU A 82 -4.88 4.32 -7.91
C LEU A 82 -3.70 4.32 -6.92
N ASP A 83 -3.79 5.15 -5.87
CA ASP A 83 -2.83 5.12 -4.77
C ASP A 83 -3.08 3.90 -3.89
N VAL A 84 -2.06 3.04 -3.79
CA VAL A 84 -2.00 1.81 -3.02
C VAL A 84 -0.78 1.84 -2.09
N SER A 85 -0.48 3.00 -1.52
CA SER A 85 0.62 3.18 -0.56
C SER A 85 0.29 2.71 0.86
N ASN A 86 -0.99 2.44 1.15
CA ASN A 86 -1.50 2.07 2.47
C ASN A 86 -2.33 0.79 2.41
N TYR A 87 -2.33 0.01 3.50
CA TYR A 87 -3.16 -1.19 3.60
C TYR A 87 -4.64 -0.88 3.38
N GLY A 88 -5.34 -1.81 2.72
CA GLY A 88 -6.80 -1.78 2.62
C GLY A 88 -7.47 -2.29 3.90
N PRO A 89 -8.80 -2.14 4.02
CA PRO A 89 -9.55 -2.62 5.18
C PRO A 89 -9.50 -4.15 5.29
N ALA A 90 -9.56 -4.66 6.52
CA ALA A 90 -9.79 -6.08 6.77
C ALA A 90 -11.24 -6.46 6.51
N CYS A 91 -11.49 -7.75 6.25
CA CYS A 91 -12.86 -8.27 6.17
C CYS A 91 -13.51 -8.27 7.55
N ILE A 92 -14.82 -8.03 7.60
CA ILE A 92 -15.59 -8.06 8.84
C ILE A 92 -15.50 -9.44 9.51
N GLN A 93 -15.13 -9.45 10.79
CA GLN A 93 -15.10 -10.66 11.62
C GLN A 93 -16.12 -10.58 12.74
N GLN A 94 -17.02 -11.56 12.82
CA GLN A 94 -17.89 -11.73 13.99
C GLN A 94 -17.21 -12.62 15.02
N LEU A 95 -16.19 -12.07 15.69
CA LEU A 95 -15.78 -12.53 17.00
C LEU A 95 -16.20 -11.46 18.01
N ALA A 96 -17.48 -11.50 18.40
CA ALA A 96 -17.80 -11.07 19.76
C ALA A 96 -16.93 -11.91 20.70
N ALA A 97 -16.54 -11.38 21.86
CA ALA A 97 -15.97 -12.18 22.93
C ALA A 97 -16.90 -13.39 23.14
N GLN A 98 -16.54 -14.52 22.55
CA GLN A 98 -17.30 -15.76 22.66
C GLN A 98 -17.30 -16.06 24.15
N ASP A 99 -18.46 -16.36 24.73
CA ASP A 99 -18.57 -16.65 26.16
C ASP A 99 -17.53 -17.71 26.55
N GLY A 100 -16.46 -17.27 27.23
CA GLY A 100 -15.32 -18.11 27.63
C GLY A 100 -13.97 -17.88 26.93
N ILE A 101 -13.87 -17.08 25.85
CA ILE A 101 -12.57 -16.72 25.24
C ILE A 101 -12.08 -15.38 25.81
N PRO A 102 -10.88 -15.33 26.45
CA PRO A 102 -10.33 -14.08 26.96
C PRO A 102 -10.17 -13.02 25.85
N PRO A 103 -10.42 -11.74 26.11
CA PRO A 103 -10.24 -10.68 25.11
C PRO A 103 -8.83 -10.63 24.49
N ALA A 104 -7.80 -10.90 25.28
CA ALA A 104 -6.42 -10.97 24.81
C ALA A 104 -6.17 -12.10 23.81
N GLN A 105 -6.92 -13.20 23.95
CA GLN A 105 -6.91 -14.31 23.02
C GLN A 105 -7.59 -13.90 21.71
N VAL A 106 -8.80 -13.34 21.76
CA VAL A 106 -9.47 -12.80 20.57
C VAL A 106 -8.55 -11.85 19.81
N ALA A 107 -7.93 -10.89 20.52
CA ALA A 107 -7.01 -9.92 19.93
C ALA A 107 -5.72 -10.51 19.33
N ALA A 108 -5.31 -11.70 19.76
CA ALA A 108 -4.12 -12.34 19.22
C ALA A 108 -4.34 -12.93 17.82
N TRP A 109 -5.58 -13.18 17.40
CA TRP A 109 -5.86 -13.90 16.15
C TRP A 109 -6.91 -13.23 15.25
N SER A 110 -7.79 -12.37 15.79
CA SER A 110 -8.73 -11.58 15.01
C SER A 110 -8.18 -10.19 14.66
N ASN A 111 -8.92 -9.44 13.86
CA ASN A 111 -8.75 -8.02 13.62
C ASN A 111 -9.39 -7.17 14.76
N THR A 112 -9.19 -7.55 16.03
CA THR A 112 -9.73 -6.83 17.19
C THR A 112 -8.60 -6.42 18.13
N PRO A 113 -8.23 -5.12 18.24
CA PRO A 113 -8.83 -3.98 17.57
C PRO A 113 -8.59 -3.99 16.04
N PRO A 114 -9.43 -3.27 15.27
CA PRO A 114 -9.32 -3.23 13.82
C PRO A 114 -7.97 -2.64 13.37
N PRO A 115 -7.47 -3.04 12.18
CA PRO A 115 -6.27 -2.43 11.60
C PRO A 115 -6.51 -0.94 11.28
N PRO A 116 -5.46 -0.17 10.96
CA PRO A 116 -5.59 1.26 10.67
C PRO A 116 -6.63 1.62 9.60
N ALA A 117 -6.81 0.76 8.60
CA ALA A 117 -7.80 0.93 7.53
C ALA A 117 -9.23 0.49 7.93
N GLY A 118 -9.42 0.00 9.15
CA GLY A 118 -10.71 -0.47 9.65
C GLY A 118 -11.14 -1.84 9.10
N GLU A 119 -12.43 -2.13 9.27
CA GLU A 119 -13.11 -3.30 8.71
C GLU A 119 -14.15 -2.85 7.67
N SER A 120 -14.31 -3.65 6.61
CA SER A 120 -15.32 -3.41 5.57
C SER A 120 -15.77 -4.73 4.95
N GLU A 121 -16.97 -4.76 4.37
CA GLU A 121 -17.33 -5.84 3.44
C GLU A 121 -16.55 -5.71 2.13
N ASP A 122 -16.21 -4.48 1.72
CA ASP A 122 -15.33 -4.20 0.58
C ASP A 122 -13.85 -4.38 0.97
N CYS A 123 -13.50 -5.62 1.29
CA CYS A 123 -12.19 -6.00 1.85
C CYS A 123 -11.33 -6.83 0.91
N LEU A 124 -11.78 -7.12 -0.32
CA LEU A 124 -11.08 -7.99 -1.26
C LEU A 124 -9.90 -7.27 -1.94
N ASN A 125 -8.84 -7.11 -1.15
CA ASN A 125 -7.60 -6.46 -1.53
C ASN A 125 -6.37 -7.35 -1.29
N ALA A 126 -5.29 -7.04 -2.00
CA ALA A 126 -4.00 -7.73 -1.91
C ALA A 126 -2.88 -6.74 -1.57
N ASN A 127 -1.90 -7.21 -0.82
CA ASN A 127 -0.65 -6.50 -0.56
C ASN A 127 0.47 -7.20 -1.31
N VAL A 128 1.26 -6.44 -2.06
CA VAL A 128 2.38 -6.93 -2.88
C VAL A 128 3.66 -6.27 -2.39
N TYR A 129 4.64 -7.10 -2.05
CA TYR A 129 5.99 -6.69 -1.65
C TYR A 129 6.95 -7.20 -2.72
N ALA A 130 7.56 -6.28 -3.46
CA ALA A 130 8.45 -6.59 -4.56
C ALA A 130 9.85 -6.01 -4.31
N PRO A 131 10.93 -6.79 -4.49
CA PRO A 131 12.27 -6.25 -4.44
C PRO A 131 12.49 -5.25 -5.58
N VAL A 132 13.31 -4.21 -5.35
CA VAL A 132 13.65 -3.20 -6.38
C VAL A 132 14.60 -3.77 -7.44
N SER A 133 15.20 -4.93 -7.20
CA SER A 133 16.09 -5.61 -8.14
C SER A 133 15.33 -5.92 -9.46
N PRO A 134 15.93 -5.64 -10.62
CA PRO A 134 15.27 -5.90 -11.90
C PRO A 134 15.17 -7.41 -12.20
N GLY A 135 14.26 -7.76 -13.11
CA GLY A 135 14.11 -9.12 -13.65
C GLY A 135 12.85 -9.86 -13.16
N LYS A 136 12.61 -11.04 -13.74
CA LYS A 136 11.52 -11.93 -13.32
C LYS A 136 11.89 -12.59 -11.99
N LYS A 137 10.96 -12.58 -11.03
CA LYS A 137 11.14 -13.15 -9.69
C LYS A 137 10.09 -14.23 -9.44
N PRO A 138 10.39 -15.26 -8.63
CA PRO A 138 9.36 -16.17 -8.14
C PRO A 138 8.34 -15.41 -7.30
N VAL A 139 7.09 -15.88 -7.31
CA VAL A 139 5.97 -15.27 -6.58
C VAL A 139 5.53 -16.24 -5.48
N MET A 140 5.52 -15.75 -4.24
CA MET A 140 4.98 -16.44 -3.08
C MET A 140 3.67 -15.79 -2.67
N VAL A 141 2.59 -16.57 -2.66
CA VAL A 141 1.26 -16.10 -2.25
C VAL A 141 0.96 -16.62 -0.84
N TRP A 142 0.76 -15.70 0.09
CA TRP A 142 0.38 -15.97 1.48
C TRP A 142 -1.13 -15.86 1.65
N ILE A 143 -1.71 -16.94 2.19
CA ILE A 143 -3.13 -17.01 2.57
C ILE A 143 -3.15 -17.25 4.08
N TYR A 144 -3.68 -16.30 4.83
CA TYR A 144 -3.74 -16.42 6.28
C TYR A 144 -4.69 -17.54 6.71
N GLY A 145 -4.35 -18.19 7.82
CA GLY A 145 -5.17 -19.22 8.46
C GLY A 145 -6.37 -18.63 9.22
N GLY A 146 -6.84 -19.31 10.26
CA GLY A 146 -7.95 -18.82 11.09
C GLY A 146 -9.28 -19.54 10.87
N GLY A 147 -9.24 -20.76 10.35
CA GLY A 147 -10.41 -21.63 10.25
C GLY A 147 -11.57 -21.03 9.45
N PHE A 148 -11.27 -20.18 8.46
CA PHE A 148 -12.23 -19.39 7.69
C PHE A 148 -13.04 -18.37 8.50
N ALA A 149 -12.78 -18.18 9.79
CA ALA A 149 -13.54 -17.28 10.66
C ALA A 149 -12.80 -15.97 10.98
N LEU A 150 -11.47 -16.00 10.99
CA LEU A 150 -10.61 -14.90 11.43
C LEU A 150 -9.32 -14.79 10.60
N GLY A 151 -8.53 -13.73 10.86
CA GLY A 151 -7.29 -13.41 10.15
C GLY A 151 -7.45 -12.32 9.07
N PHE A 152 -6.36 -11.62 8.76
CA PHE A 152 -6.36 -10.51 7.80
C PHE A 152 -4.95 -10.32 7.18
N ASN A 153 -4.89 -9.77 5.98
CA ASN A 153 -3.65 -9.67 5.19
C ASN A 153 -2.67 -8.57 5.62
N SER A 154 -3.13 -7.64 6.47
CA SER A 154 -2.35 -6.50 6.98
C SER A 154 -1.88 -6.69 8.42
N ASP A 155 -1.88 -7.94 8.92
CA ASP A 155 -1.32 -8.28 10.23
C ASP A 155 0.20 -8.05 10.21
N PRO A 156 0.75 -7.22 11.10
CA PRO A 156 2.18 -6.91 11.13
C PRO A 156 3.10 -8.14 11.24
N ARG A 157 2.61 -9.25 11.79
CA ARG A 157 3.36 -10.51 11.89
C ARG A 157 3.66 -11.14 10.53
N TRP A 158 2.86 -10.80 9.51
CA TRP A 158 2.95 -11.35 8.16
C TRP A 158 3.45 -10.31 7.15
N ASP A 159 4.16 -9.26 7.59
CA ASP A 159 4.79 -8.30 6.66
C ASP A 159 5.83 -9.01 5.77
N GLY A 160 5.54 -9.09 4.47
CA GLY A 160 6.37 -9.74 3.47
C GLY A 160 7.69 -9.03 3.16
N SER A 161 7.92 -7.85 3.72
CA SER A 161 9.05 -6.98 3.39
C SER A 161 10.42 -7.65 3.51
N PHE A 162 10.69 -8.28 4.66
CA PHE A 162 11.98 -8.93 4.91
C PHE A 162 12.18 -10.16 4.03
N MET A 163 11.11 -10.92 3.75
CA MET A 163 11.18 -12.07 2.88
C MET A 163 11.47 -11.66 1.44
N ALA A 164 10.77 -10.63 0.94
CA ALA A 164 10.97 -10.10 -0.40
C ALA A 164 12.41 -9.58 -0.61
N ALA A 165 12.95 -8.87 0.39
CA ALA A 165 14.31 -8.32 0.31
C ALA A 165 15.41 -9.39 0.46
N ASN A 166 15.25 -10.37 1.36
CA ASN A 166 16.30 -11.35 1.66
C ASN A 166 16.36 -12.50 0.64
N GLN A 167 15.22 -12.90 0.10
CA GLN A 167 15.12 -14.07 -0.79
C GLN A 167 14.94 -13.68 -2.26
N ASP A 168 14.89 -12.37 -2.57
CA ASP A 168 14.70 -11.85 -3.93
C ASP A 168 13.42 -12.42 -4.58
N VAL A 169 12.33 -12.45 -3.81
CA VAL A 169 11.02 -12.99 -4.21
C VAL A 169 9.93 -11.93 -4.13
N VAL A 170 8.89 -12.04 -4.95
CA VAL A 170 7.68 -11.23 -4.79
C VAL A 170 6.76 -11.92 -3.79
N VAL A 171 6.35 -11.22 -2.74
CA VAL A 171 5.39 -11.73 -1.76
C VAL A 171 4.05 -11.06 -1.98
N VAL A 172 2.99 -11.86 -2.04
CA VAL A 172 1.60 -11.38 -2.16
C VAL A 172 0.81 -11.90 -0.97
N SER A 173 0.18 -11.03 -0.18
CA SER A 173 -0.79 -11.45 0.83
C SER A 173 -2.19 -10.96 0.46
N ILE A 174 -3.19 -11.83 0.54
CA ILE A 174 -4.55 -11.53 0.08
C ILE A 174 -5.55 -11.56 1.23
N ASN A 175 -6.56 -10.68 1.17
CA ASN A 175 -7.77 -10.84 1.96
C ASN A 175 -8.77 -11.76 1.26
N TYR A 176 -9.47 -12.56 2.04
CA TYR A 176 -10.63 -13.32 1.61
C TYR A 176 -11.76 -13.13 2.63
N ARG A 177 -13.01 -13.13 2.17
CA ARG A 177 -14.17 -13.02 3.07
C ARG A 177 -14.13 -14.16 4.08
N THR A 178 -14.35 -13.83 5.35
CA THR A 178 -14.39 -14.76 6.49
C THR A 178 -15.82 -14.97 6.98
N ASN A 179 -16.01 -15.94 7.87
CA ASN A 179 -17.25 -16.30 8.57
C ASN A 179 -18.42 -16.73 7.66
N TRP A 180 -19.63 -16.91 8.20
CA TRP A 180 -20.81 -17.34 7.46
C TRP A 180 -21.17 -16.42 6.28
N ILE A 181 -20.79 -15.13 6.31
CA ILE A 181 -20.91 -14.18 5.18
C ILE A 181 -20.18 -14.71 3.93
N SER A 182 -19.14 -15.51 4.12
CA SER A 182 -18.35 -16.11 3.05
C SER A 182 -18.74 -17.54 2.66
N MET A 183 -19.41 -18.29 3.54
CA MET A 183 -19.62 -19.75 3.38
C MET A 183 -21.04 -20.18 3.03
N VAL A 184 -22.03 -19.30 3.09
CA VAL A 184 -23.38 -19.65 2.62
C VAL A 184 -23.41 -19.57 1.09
N SER A 185 -23.00 -20.65 0.43
CA SER A 185 -23.39 -20.87 -0.96
C SER A 185 -24.85 -21.30 -0.96
N SER A 186 -25.75 -20.50 -1.54
CA SER A 186 -27.09 -21.01 -1.86
C SER A 186 -26.91 -22.22 -2.79
N ILE A 187 -27.34 -23.40 -2.34
CA ILE A 187 -27.56 -24.53 -3.23
C ILE A 187 -28.76 -24.13 -4.08
N ALA A 188 -28.49 -23.54 -5.25
CA ALA A 188 -29.49 -23.41 -6.29
C ALA A 188 -29.73 -24.83 -6.83
N TYR A 189 -30.80 -25.47 -6.36
CA TYR A 189 -31.41 -26.62 -7.01
C TYR A 189 -32.16 -26.18 -8.26
#